data_AF-A0A2N8M5X2-F1
#
_entry.id   AF-A0A2N8M5X2-F1
#
_cell.length_a   1.000
_cell.length_b   1.000
_cell.length_c   1.000
_cell.angle_alpha   90.00
_cell.angle_beta   90.00
_cell.angle_gamma   90.00
#
_symmetry.space_group_name_H-M   'P 1'
#
loop_
_entity.id
_entity.type
_entity.pdbx_description
1 polymer ?
#
loop_
_entity_poly.entity_id
_entity_poly.type
_entity_poly.pdbx_seq_one_letter_code
_entity_poly.pdbx_strand_id
1 'polypeptide(L)'
;MWTNENRARYDRSRLRYPSDLSDDEWKLVEPLIPPGKRGGDKRTVIMREVVNGLMYILSTGCQWRAIPKDLPPRSTLYDYFDLWSWDGTLDLIHHELYVKCREAIGREASPTAAVIDSQSVKSAEKGGPSIDPPGYDAGKKIKGKKRHILVDTQGLLMHAIVHTADIQDRDGGAFVMATMFGMYPFLIKLYADGGYQGPLFRRAVAKIMARLNVEIVKRSDHAKGFVVLPKRWVVERTFAWLGRCRRLAKDWENLNRKALAFLRLASIRLMLRKLCNPA
;
A
#
# COMPACT_ATOMS: atom_id res chain seq x y z
N MET A 1 -14.71 17.10 -12.75
CA MET A 1 -16.03 17.76 -12.66
C MET A 1 -17.06 16.67 -12.41
N TRP A 2 -17.94 16.82 -11.41
CA TRP A 2 -18.94 15.81 -11.06
C TRP A 2 -20.08 15.86 -12.09
N THR A 3 -20.01 15.02 -13.12
CA THR A 3 -21.02 14.92 -14.18
C THR A 3 -22.00 13.78 -13.90
N ASN A 4 -23.21 13.83 -14.47
CA ASN A 4 -24.21 12.76 -14.33
C ASN A 4 -23.67 11.40 -14.81
N GLU A 5 -22.88 11.39 -15.87
CA GLU A 5 -22.20 10.19 -16.39
C GLU A 5 -21.17 9.61 -15.40
N ASN A 6 -20.40 10.47 -14.72
CA ASN A 6 -19.45 10.05 -13.71
C ASN A 6 -20.14 9.59 -12.40
N ARG A 7 -21.35 10.08 -12.11
CA ARG A 7 -22.12 9.69 -10.93
C ARG A 7 -22.49 8.21 -10.95
N ALA A 8 -22.94 7.70 -12.09
CA ALA A 8 -23.26 6.28 -12.25
C ALA A 8 -22.03 5.39 -12.09
N ARG A 9 -20.86 5.83 -12.57
CA ARG A 9 -19.58 5.09 -12.42
C ARG A 9 -19.21 4.89 -10.95
N TYR A 10 -19.32 5.94 -10.14
CA TYR A 10 -18.97 5.89 -8.72
C TYR A 10 -20.13 5.50 -7.80
N ASP A 11 -21.30 5.18 -8.33
CA ASP A 11 -22.45 4.80 -7.53
C ASP A 11 -22.26 3.41 -6.92
N ARG A 12 -22.23 3.38 -5.60
CA ARG A 12 -22.12 2.17 -4.78
C ARG A 12 -23.32 1.99 -3.86
N SER A 13 -24.40 2.75 -4.07
CA SER A 13 -25.63 2.70 -3.26
C SER A 13 -26.32 1.34 -3.32
N ARG A 14 -26.14 0.59 -4.42
CA ARG A 14 -26.67 -0.78 -4.60
C ARG A 14 -25.92 -1.85 -3.80
N LEU A 15 -24.75 -1.53 -3.26
CA LEU A 15 -23.96 -2.47 -2.46
C LEU A 15 -24.41 -2.43 -1.00
N ARG A 16 -24.34 -3.56 -0.32
CA ARG A 16 -24.63 -3.64 1.12
C ARG A 16 -23.77 -2.68 1.94
N TYR A 17 -22.46 -2.66 1.68
CA TYR A 17 -21.58 -1.63 2.19
C TYR A 17 -20.85 -0.90 1.06
N PRO A 18 -20.59 0.43 1.16
CA PRO A 18 -19.79 1.15 0.17
C PRO A 18 -18.35 0.61 0.00
N SER A 19 -17.89 -0.22 0.92
CA SER A 19 -16.61 -0.93 0.87
C SER A 19 -16.64 -2.23 0.06
N ASP A 20 -17.81 -2.83 -0.15
CA ASP A 20 -17.94 -4.14 -0.80
C ASP A 20 -17.51 -4.04 -2.26
N LEU A 21 -17.03 -5.16 -2.82
CA LEU A 21 -16.62 -5.23 -4.21
C LEU A 21 -17.83 -5.28 -5.15
N SER A 22 -17.78 -4.51 -6.24
CA SER A 22 -18.70 -4.70 -7.36
C SER A 22 -18.41 -6.03 -8.07
N ASP A 23 -19.32 -6.46 -8.94
CA ASP A 23 -19.12 -7.71 -9.70
C ASP A 23 -17.90 -7.62 -10.63
N ASP A 24 -17.65 -6.45 -11.22
CA ASP A 24 -16.50 -6.24 -12.10
C ASP A 24 -15.18 -6.16 -11.31
N GLU A 25 -15.19 -5.57 -10.11
CA GLU A 25 -14.05 -5.63 -9.21
C GLU A 25 -13.78 -7.08 -8.75
N TRP A 26 -14.85 -7.86 -8.49
CA TRP A 26 -14.73 -9.26 -8.07
C TRP A 26 -14.13 -10.15 -9.16
N LYS A 27 -14.53 -9.98 -10.43
CA LYS A 27 -13.98 -10.73 -11.58
C LYS A 27 -12.45 -10.60 -11.70
N LEU A 28 -11.88 -9.48 -11.25
CA LEU A 28 -10.44 -9.26 -11.27
C LEU A 28 -9.71 -9.96 -10.12
N VAL A 29 -10.38 -10.19 -8.98
CA VAL A 29 -9.78 -10.74 -7.75
C VAL A 29 -9.99 -12.24 -7.64
N GLU A 30 -11.18 -12.72 -7.97
CA GLU A 30 -11.59 -14.12 -7.84
C GLU A 30 -10.57 -15.13 -8.42
N PRO A 31 -10.07 -14.99 -9.66
CA PRO A 31 -9.16 -15.98 -10.24
C PRO A 31 -7.79 -16.02 -9.56
N LEU A 32 -7.45 -15.00 -8.77
CA LEU A 32 -6.16 -14.86 -8.08
C LEU A 32 -6.19 -15.46 -6.67
N ILE A 33 -7.37 -15.83 -6.16
CA ILE A 33 -7.50 -16.46 -4.86
C ILE A 33 -7.29 -17.98 -5.03
N PRO A 34 -6.36 -18.60 -4.29
CA PRO A 34 -6.12 -20.03 -4.37
C PRO A 34 -7.41 -20.84 -4.16
N PRO A 35 -7.61 -21.94 -4.91
CA PRO A 35 -8.72 -22.84 -4.66
C PRO A 35 -8.58 -23.46 -3.26
N GLY A 36 -9.70 -23.96 -2.72
CA GLY A 36 -9.65 -24.75 -1.49
C GLY A 36 -8.71 -25.95 -1.66
N LYS A 37 -7.96 -26.30 -0.60
CA LYS A 37 -7.05 -27.45 -0.63
C LYS A 37 -7.82 -28.73 -0.98
N ARG A 38 -7.14 -29.64 -1.70
CA ARG A 38 -7.67 -30.98 -1.99
C ARG A 38 -7.50 -31.86 -0.76
N GLY A 39 -8.58 -32.51 -0.31
CA GLY A 39 -8.60 -33.32 0.91
C GLY A 39 -8.78 -32.49 2.18
N GLY A 40 -9.27 -33.14 3.25
CA GLY A 40 -9.69 -32.46 4.49
C GLY A 40 -11.05 -31.76 4.35
N ASP A 41 -11.38 -30.91 5.33
CA ASP A 41 -12.63 -30.15 5.31
C ASP A 41 -12.65 -29.18 4.14
N LYS A 42 -13.66 -29.34 3.28
CA LYS A 42 -13.85 -28.48 2.10
C LYS A 42 -14.12 -27.05 2.57
N ARG A 43 -13.51 -26.07 1.87
CA ARG A 43 -13.76 -24.65 2.11
C ARG A 43 -15.25 -24.34 1.93
N THR A 44 -15.93 -24.01 3.02
CA THR A 44 -17.35 -23.61 3.04
C THR A 44 -17.57 -22.10 2.95
N VAL A 45 -16.52 -21.32 3.24
CA VAL A 45 -16.57 -19.86 3.27
C VAL A 45 -16.58 -19.29 1.85
N ILE A 46 -17.47 -18.33 1.59
CA ILE A 46 -17.53 -17.59 0.32
C ILE A 46 -16.41 -16.55 0.30
N MET A 47 -15.46 -16.68 -0.64
CA MET A 47 -14.27 -15.82 -0.69
C MET A 47 -14.59 -14.35 -0.97
N ARG A 48 -15.65 -14.07 -1.74
CA ARG A 48 -16.12 -12.69 -1.94
C ARG A 48 -16.47 -12.01 -0.63
N GLU A 49 -17.14 -12.73 0.26
CA GLU A 49 -17.52 -12.21 1.58
C GLU A 49 -16.31 -12.02 2.51
N VAL A 50 -15.27 -12.84 2.36
CA VAL A 50 -13.99 -12.60 3.04
C VAL A 50 -13.38 -11.29 2.56
N VAL A 51 -13.27 -11.08 1.24
CA VAL A 51 -12.70 -9.84 0.70
C VAL A 51 -13.56 -8.63 1.07
N ASN A 52 -14.89 -8.73 1.01
CA ASN A 52 -15.81 -7.68 1.46
C ASN A 52 -15.57 -7.31 2.93
N GLY A 53 -15.43 -8.31 3.81
CA GLY A 53 -15.10 -8.09 5.22
C GLY A 53 -13.74 -7.40 5.44
N LEU A 54 -12.71 -7.79 4.66
CA LEU A 54 -11.41 -7.12 4.70
C LEU A 54 -11.46 -5.69 4.17
N MET A 55 -12.23 -5.43 3.10
CA MET A 55 -12.44 -4.08 2.57
C MET A 55 -13.25 -3.21 3.54
N TYR A 56 -14.18 -3.81 4.27
CA TYR A 56 -14.97 -3.15 5.30
C TYR A 56 -14.10 -2.67 6.46
N ILE A 57 -13.30 -3.55 7.06
CA ILE A 57 -12.41 -3.16 8.17
C ILE A 57 -11.35 -2.16 7.71
N LEU A 58 -10.81 -2.33 6.49
CA LEU A 58 -9.87 -1.40 5.87
C LEU A 58 -10.48 0.01 5.73
N SER A 59 -11.71 0.09 5.24
CA SER A 59 -12.39 1.35 4.94
C SER A 59 -12.86 2.06 6.21
N THR A 60 -13.49 1.34 7.13
CA THR A 60 -14.08 1.90 8.35
C THR A 60 -13.07 2.11 9.47
N GLY A 61 -12.01 1.28 9.50
CA GLY A 61 -11.03 1.24 10.56
C GLY A 61 -11.57 0.62 11.86
N CYS A 62 -12.75 -0.01 11.84
CA CYS A 62 -13.37 -0.56 13.04
C CYS A 62 -12.51 -1.63 13.71
N GLN A 63 -12.78 -1.91 14.99
CA GLN A 63 -12.14 -3.03 15.68
C GLN A 63 -12.59 -4.37 15.07
N TRP A 64 -11.73 -5.39 15.09
CA TRP A 64 -12.07 -6.73 14.60
C TRP A 64 -13.32 -7.32 15.29
N ARG A 65 -13.55 -6.99 16.57
CA ARG A 65 -14.74 -7.44 17.31
C ARG A 65 -16.04 -6.70 16.95
N ALA A 66 -15.92 -5.56 16.26
CA ALA A 66 -17.04 -4.74 15.83
C ALA A 66 -17.44 -5.00 14.37
N ILE A 67 -16.91 -6.07 13.75
CA ILE A 67 -17.35 -6.49 12.42
C ILE A 67 -18.85 -6.82 12.46
N PRO A 68 -19.65 -6.27 11.53
CA PRO A 68 -21.06 -6.59 11.40
C PRO A 68 -21.34 -8.10 11.32
N LYS A 69 -22.46 -8.54 11.91
CA LYS A 69 -22.80 -9.98 12.04
C LYS A 69 -23.25 -10.63 10.73
N ASP A 70 -23.56 -9.83 9.72
CA ASP A 70 -23.92 -10.23 8.37
C ASP A 70 -22.68 -10.44 7.46
N LEU A 71 -21.49 -10.09 7.94
CA LEU A 71 -20.21 -10.46 7.33
C LEU A 71 -19.66 -11.74 7.98
N PRO A 72 -18.68 -12.43 7.36
CA PRO A 72 -18.06 -13.60 7.96
C PRO A 72 -17.50 -13.30 9.36
N PRO A 73 -17.49 -14.28 10.28
CA PRO A 73 -17.01 -14.08 11.64
C PRO A 73 -15.60 -13.49 11.69
N ARG A 74 -15.32 -12.70 12.73
CA ARG A 74 -14.02 -12.02 12.88
C ARG A 74 -12.82 -12.98 12.80
N SER A 75 -12.96 -14.20 13.31
CA SER A 75 -11.91 -15.22 13.30
C SER A 75 -11.61 -15.60 11.86
N THR A 76 -12.62 -15.97 11.10
CA THR A 76 -12.51 -16.28 9.68
C THR A 76 -11.84 -15.16 8.88
N LEU A 77 -12.28 -13.91 9.06
CA LEU A 77 -11.67 -12.77 8.35
C LEU A 77 -10.20 -12.59 8.75
N TYR A 78 -9.89 -12.67 10.04
CA TYR A 78 -8.52 -12.50 10.53
C TYR A 78 -7.59 -13.63 10.07
N ASP A 79 -8.10 -14.87 10.06
CA ASP A 79 -7.34 -16.05 9.65
C ASP A 79 -6.96 -15.97 8.17
N TYR A 80 -7.91 -15.61 7.30
CA TYR A 80 -7.60 -15.36 5.88
C TYR A 80 -6.68 -14.16 5.68
N PHE A 81 -6.87 -13.08 6.44
CA PHE A 81 -5.96 -11.93 6.40
C PHE A 81 -4.53 -12.30 6.80
N ASP A 82 -4.34 -13.15 7.82
CA ASP A 82 -3.02 -13.63 8.20
C ASP A 82 -2.44 -14.60 7.17
N LEU A 83 -3.23 -15.57 6.74
CA LEU A 83 -2.83 -16.57 5.77
C LEU A 83 -2.39 -15.91 4.45
N TRP A 84 -3.20 -15.02 3.88
CA TRP A 84 -2.88 -14.37 2.61
C TRP A 84 -1.72 -13.38 2.70
N SER A 85 -1.45 -12.86 3.89
CA SER A 85 -0.25 -12.08 4.15
C SER A 85 1.01 -12.95 4.23
N TRP A 86 0.87 -14.25 4.45
CA TRP A 86 1.97 -15.18 4.67
C TRP A 86 2.26 -16.05 3.44
N ASP A 87 1.22 -16.54 2.77
CA ASP A 87 1.34 -17.44 1.61
C ASP A 87 1.56 -16.72 0.27
N GLY A 88 1.60 -15.38 0.27
CA GLY A 88 1.83 -14.56 -0.92
C GLY A 88 0.58 -14.26 -1.74
N THR A 89 -0.63 -14.70 -1.33
CA THR A 89 -1.88 -14.41 -2.05
C THR A 89 -2.11 -12.91 -2.19
N LEU A 90 -1.89 -12.12 -1.12
CA LEU A 90 -2.02 -10.67 -1.18
C LEU A 90 -1.01 -10.02 -2.14
N ASP A 91 0.21 -10.56 -2.20
CA ASP A 91 1.27 -10.09 -3.09
C ASP A 91 0.93 -10.37 -4.56
N LEU A 92 0.40 -11.56 -4.85
CA LEU A 92 -0.09 -11.95 -6.18
C LEU A 92 -1.23 -11.03 -6.64
N ILE A 93 -2.27 -10.87 -5.82
CA ILE A 93 -3.41 -9.97 -6.15
C ILE A 93 -2.91 -8.56 -6.42
N HIS A 94 -2.01 -8.05 -5.57
CA HIS A 94 -1.45 -6.72 -5.74
C HIS A 94 -0.67 -6.60 -7.06
N HIS A 95 0.24 -7.53 -7.35
CA HIS A 95 1.10 -7.48 -8.53
C HIS A 95 0.29 -7.54 -9.84
N GLU A 96 -0.66 -8.47 -9.93
CA GLU A 96 -1.53 -8.61 -11.11
C GLU A 96 -2.35 -7.34 -11.38
N LEU A 97 -2.92 -6.75 -10.34
CA LEU A 97 -3.67 -5.50 -10.47
C LEU A 97 -2.77 -4.31 -10.82
N TYR A 98 -1.52 -4.31 -10.32
CA TYR A 98 -0.52 -3.29 -10.65
C TYR A 98 -0.17 -3.33 -12.14
N VAL A 99 0.11 -4.52 -12.68
CA VAL A 99 0.39 -4.72 -14.10
C VAL A 99 -0.80 -4.26 -14.95
N LYS A 100 -2.01 -4.75 -14.64
CA LYS A 100 -3.24 -4.36 -15.36
C LYS A 100 -3.48 -2.85 -15.35
N CYS A 101 -3.26 -2.19 -14.21
CA CYS A 101 -3.41 -0.74 -14.12
C CYS A 101 -2.46 0.02 -15.04
N ARG A 102 -1.23 -0.48 -15.22
CA ARG A 102 -0.23 0.15 -16.08
C ARG A 102 -0.54 -0.06 -17.55
N GLU A 103 -0.90 -1.28 -17.93
CA GLU A 103 -1.27 -1.61 -19.30
C GLU A 103 -2.52 -0.85 -19.74
N ALA A 104 -3.52 -0.71 -18.85
CA ALA A 104 -4.75 0.03 -19.13
C ALA A 104 -4.54 1.52 -19.47
N ILE A 105 -3.41 2.11 -19.07
CA ILE A 105 -3.04 3.50 -19.39
C ILE A 105 -1.93 3.58 -20.45
N GLY A 106 -1.68 2.49 -21.19
CA GLY A 106 -0.68 2.41 -22.25
C GLY A 106 0.76 2.46 -21.76
N ARG A 107 1.04 1.98 -20.54
CA ARG A 107 2.40 1.89 -19.98
C ARG A 107 2.84 0.43 -19.92
N GLU A 108 4.15 0.22 -20.12
CA GLU A 108 4.81 -1.07 -19.87
C GLU A 108 4.56 -1.56 -18.44
N ALA A 109 4.35 -2.87 -18.28
CA ALA A 109 4.14 -3.52 -16.99
C ALA A 109 5.25 -3.20 -15.97
N SER A 110 6.51 -3.19 -16.44
CA SER A 110 7.66 -2.82 -15.62
C SER A 110 7.99 -1.32 -15.75
N PRO A 111 8.04 -0.56 -14.65
CA PRO A 111 8.39 0.86 -14.66
C PRO A 111 9.89 1.10 -14.80
N THR A 112 10.25 2.22 -15.45
CA THR A 112 11.63 2.71 -15.54
C THR A 112 11.96 3.79 -14.51
N ALA A 113 10.94 4.38 -13.88
CA ALA A 113 11.10 5.43 -12.87
C ALA A 113 10.16 5.21 -11.68
N ALA A 114 10.68 5.46 -10.48
CA ALA A 114 9.95 5.35 -9.22
C ALA A 114 10.21 6.56 -8.32
N VAL A 115 9.33 6.76 -7.34
CA VAL A 115 9.40 7.81 -6.33
C VAL A 115 9.33 7.13 -4.95
N ILE A 116 10.26 7.47 -4.06
CA ILE A 116 10.32 6.94 -2.69
C ILE A 116 10.03 8.02 -1.66
N ASP A 117 9.23 7.68 -0.66
CA ASP A 117 8.97 8.54 0.50
C ASP A 117 8.49 7.71 1.71
N SER A 118 8.48 8.35 2.88
CA SER A 118 8.14 7.73 4.16
C SER A 118 7.04 8.47 4.92
N GLN A 119 6.16 7.70 5.54
CA GLN A 119 5.12 8.22 6.44
C GLN A 119 5.24 7.58 7.81
N SER A 120 5.39 8.41 8.85
CA SER A 120 5.35 7.97 10.25
C SER A 120 3.92 8.00 10.77
N VAL A 121 3.49 6.93 11.41
CA VAL A 121 2.14 6.76 11.98
C VAL A 121 2.22 6.36 13.44
N LYS A 122 1.25 6.83 14.23
CA LYS A 122 1.16 6.47 15.65
C LYS A 122 0.76 5.01 15.81
N SER A 123 1.42 4.30 16.71
CA SER A 123 0.97 3.00 17.21
C SER A 123 -0.20 3.17 18.17
N ALA A 124 -1.13 2.23 18.19
CA ALA A 124 -2.31 2.28 19.06
C ALA A 124 -1.96 2.02 20.53
N GLU A 125 -0.99 1.14 20.79
CA GLU A 125 -0.60 0.74 22.14
C GLU A 125 0.71 1.43 22.57
N LYS A 126 0.82 1.74 23.87
CA LYS A 126 2.10 2.16 24.46
C LYS A 126 2.97 0.92 24.65
N GLY A 127 4.11 0.87 23.96
CA GLY A 127 5.12 -0.20 24.13
C GLY A 127 5.16 -1.18 22.97
N GLY A 128 4.02 -1.50 22.35
CA GLY A 128 3.91 -2.48 21.27
C GLY A 128 4.42 -3.88 21.67
N PRO A 129 4.30 -4.88 20.80
CA PRO A 129 4.90 -6.18 21.03
C PRO A 129 6.42 -6.10 20.88
N SER A 130 7.16 -6.88 21.67
CA SER A 130 8.63 -6.90 21.67
C SER A 130 9.25 -7.29 20.32
N ILE A 131 8.53 -8.09 19.52
CA ILE A 131 8.98 -8.50 18.19
C ILE A 131 9.03 -7.36 17.18
N ASP A 132 8.14 -6.37 17.34
CA ASP A 132 7.99 -5.24 16.45
C ASP A 132 7.83 -3.97 17.30
N PRO A 133 8.89 -3.47 17.95
CA PRO A 133 8.79 -2.32 18.84
C PRO A 133 8.44 -1.04 18.06
N PRO A 134 7.75 -0.08 18.69
CA PRO A 134 7.54 1.25 18.14
C PRO A 134 8.77 2.13 18.35
N GLY A 135 9.03 3.01 17.38
CA GLY A 135 10.11 3.99 17.42
C GLY A 135 9.62 5.38 17.70
N TYR A 136 10.55 6.33 17.86
CA TYR A 136 10.23 7.75 17.97
C TYR A 136 10.85 8.55 16.82
N ASP A 137 9.98 9.08 15.96
CA ASP A 137 10.36 10.04 14.93
C ASP A 137 10.42 11.43 15.58
N ALA A 138 11.62 11.91 15.87
CA ALA A 138 11.84 13.21 16.49
C ALA A 138 11.42 14.38 15.59
N GLY A 139 11.58 14.25 14.27
CA GLY A 139 11.21 15.28 13.30
C GLY A 139 9.70 15.49 13.23
N LYS A 140 8.93 14.39 13.26
CA LYS A 140 7.45 14.43 13.22
C LYS A 140 6.81 14.39 14.61
N LYS A 141 7.61 14.20 15.68
CA LYS A 141 7.17 13.99 17.07
C LYS A 141 6.13 12.85 17.20
N ILE A 142 6.39 11.74 16.48
CA ILE A 142 5.48 10.59 16.42
C ILE A 142 6.16 9.37 17.06
N LYS A 143 5.47 8.76 18.04
CA LYS A 143 5.81 7.43 18.53
C LYS A 143 5.00 6.37 17.78
N GLY A 144 5.67 5.49 17.04
CA GLY A 144 5.01 4.40 16.33
C GLY A 144 5.85 3.77 15.23
N LYS A 145 5.27 3.61 14.04
CA LYS A 145 5.90 2.96 12.89
C LYS A 145 6.12 3.94 11.75
N LYS A 146 7.07 3.63 10.88
CA LYS A 146 7.30 4.33 9.62
C LYS A 146 7.05 3.38 8.46
N ARG A 147 6.24 3.84 7.52
CA ARG A 147 5.89 3.16 6.27
C ARG A 147 6.71 3.80 5.17
N HIS A 148 7.68 3.10 4.64
CA HIS A 148 8.34 3.50 3.42
C HIS A 148 7.63 2.88 2.24
N ILE A 149 7.29 3.71 1.25
CA ILE A 149 6.65 3.25 0.03
C ILE A 149 7.50 3.64 -1.17
N LEU A 150 7.48 2.76 -2.16
CA LEU A 150 7.97 3.03 -3.50
C LEU A 150 6.77 3.01 -4.44
N VAL A 151 6.61 4.07 -5.22
CA VAL A 151 5.53 4.21 -6.18
C VAL A 151 6.07 4.48 -7.57
N ASP A 152 5.32 4.12 -8.60
CA ASP A 152 5.64 4.52 -9.96
C ASP A 152 5.28 5.98 -10.23
N THR A 153 5.54 6.45 -11.45
CA THR A 153 5.20 7.82 -11.87
C THR A 153 3.69 8.14 -11.88
N GLN A 154 2.82 7.14 -11.78
CA GLN A 154 1.36 7.29 -11.72
C GLN A 154 0.84 7.26 -10.27
N GLY A 155 1.71 6.95 -9.31
CA GLY A 155 1.38 6.81 -7.91
C GLY A 155 0.80 5.43 -7.57
N LEU A 156 1.01 4.42 -8.40
CA LEU A 156 0.70 3.03 -8.08
C LEU A 156 1.80 2.48 -7.17
N LEU A 157 1.41 1.80 -6.10
CA LEU A 157 2.37 1.20 -5.17
C LEU A 157 3.14 0.10 -5.88
N MET A 158 4.47 0.20 -5.89
CA MET A 158 5.36 -0.84 -6.41
C MET A 158 5.81 -1.78 -5.29
N HIS A 159 6.21 -1.20 -4.17
CA HIS A 159 6.74 -1.93 -3.02
C HIS A 159 6.61 -1.10 -1.75
N ALA A 160 6.63 -1.74 -0.58
CA ALA A 160 6.64 -1.06 0.70
C ALA A 160 7.27 -1.89 1.81
N ILE A 161 7.80 -1.20 2.81
CA ILE A 161 8.24 -1.78 4.08
C ILE A 161 7.65 -0.96 5.23
N VAL A 162 7.26 -1.65 6.31
CA VAL A 162 6.94 -1.02 7.58
C VAL A 162 8.02 -1.39 8.59
N HIS A 163 8.55 -0.38 9.28
CA HIS A 163 9.56 -0.57 10.31
C HIS A 163 9.36 0.44 11.44
N THR A 164 10.25 0.41 12.43
CA THR A 164 10.22 1.33 13.58
C THR A 164 10.42 2.79 13.15
N ALA A 165 9.78 3.76 13.83
CA ALA A 165 9.74 5.15 13.38
C ALA A 165 11.04 5.95 13.56
N ASP A 166 11.97 5.47 14.40
CA ASP A 166 13.28 6.07 14.65
C ASP A 166 14.31 5.83 13.53
N ILE A 167 14.05 4.87 12.64
CA ILE A 167 14.88 4.66 11.44
C ILE A 167 14.77 5.88 10.52
N GLN A 168 15.93 6.43 10.15
CA GLN A 168 16.03 7.57 9.25
C GLN A 168 15.65 7.18 7.81
N ASP A 169 15.15 8.14 7.04
CA ASP A 169 14.60 7.87 5.70
C ASP A 169 15.67 7.31 4.74
N ARG A 170 16.92 7.77 4.85
CA ARG A 170 18.06 7.22 4.11
C ARG A 170 18.32 5.72 4.37
N ASP A 171 18.14 5.27 5.61
CA ASP A 171 18.44 3.90 6.03
C ASP A 171 17.24 2.99 5.70
N GLY A 172 16.02 3.46 6.00
CA GLY A 172 14.78 2.80 5.60
C GLY A 172 14.63 2.67 4.08
N GLY A 173 15.02 3.70 3.34
CA GLY A 173 15.08 3.67 1.89
C GLY A 173 16.02 2.58 1.37
N ALA A 174 17.19 2.40 1.97
CA ALA A 174 18.12 1.34 1.58
C ALA A 174 17.49 -0.06 1.79
N PHE A 175 16.73 -0.27 2.87
CA PHE A 175 15.99 -1.51 3.08
C PHE A 175 14.91 -1.76 2.02
N VAL A 176 14.14 -0.73 1.64
CA VAL A 176 13.16 -0.85 0.55
C VAL A 176 13.84 -1.32 -0.72
N MET A 177 14.97 -0.70 -1.09
CA MET A 177 15.69 -1.09 -2.30
C MET A 177 16.22 -2.53 -2.21
N ALA A 178 16.76 -2.94 -1.05
CA ALA A 178 17.34 -4.27 -0.88
C ALA A 178 16.30 -5.39 -1.02
N THR A 179 15.12 -5.21 -0.44
CA THR A 179 14.03 -6.21 -0.51
C THR A 179 13.35 -6.30 -1.87
N MET A 180 13.58 -5.33 -2.76
CA MET A 180 13.01 -5.28 -4.10
C MET A 180 13.96 -5.85 -5.16
N PHE A 181 15.16 -6.31 -4.77
CA PHE A 181 16.15 -6.82 -5.70
C PHE A 181 15.57 -7.93 -6.60
N GLY A 182 15.72 -7.78 -7.91
CA GLY A 182 15.21 -8.71 -8.92
C GLY A 182 13.75 -8.48 -9.37
N MET A 183 12.95 -7.67 -8.67
CA MET A 183 11.53 -7.48 -9.00
C MET A 183 11.30 -6.48 -10.14
N TYR A 184 12.10 -5.41 -10.20
CA TYR A 184 11.94 -4.34 -11.20
C TYR A 184 13.27 -4.08 -11.94
N PRO A 185 13.70 -4.99 -12.83
CA PRO A 185 15.03 -4.94 -13.45
C PRO A 185 15.22 -3.74 -14.39
N PHE A 186 14.14 -3.12 -14.87
CA PHE A 186 14.18 -1.98 -15.78
C PHE A 186 14.17 -0.62 -15.07
N LEU A 187 14.19 -0.60 -13.73
CA LEU A 187 14.18 0.63 -12.96
C LEU A 187 15.54 1.36 -13.06
N ILE A 188 15.55 2.52 -13.71
CA ILE A 188 16.76 3.32 -13.95
C ILE A 188 16.76 4.67 -13.23
N LYS A 189 15.60 5.12 -12.75
CA LYS A 189 15.45 6.41 -12.09
C LYS A 189 14.70 6.31 -10.76
N LEU A 190 15.26 6.85 -9.69
CA LEU A 190 14.64 6.97 -8.38
C LEU A 190 14.57 8.44 -7.96
N TYR A 191 13.37 8.97 -7.79
CA TYR A 191 13.15 10.31 -7.23
C TYR A 191 12.95 10.20 -5.71
N ALA A 192 13.68 11.02 -4.96
CA ALA A 192 13.59 11.08 -3.51
C ALA A 192 13.70 12.52 -3.02
N ASP A 193 13.27 12.79 -1.79
CA ASP A 193 13.41 14.11 -1.19
C ASP A 193 14.75 14.30 -0.45
N GLY A 194 14.91 15.47 0.19
CA GLY A 194 16.12 15.80 0.94
C GLY A 194 16.46 14.84 2.08
N GLY A 195 15.49 14.10 2.63
CA GLY A 195 15.70 13.11 3.70
C GLY A 195 16.53 11.90 3.25
N TYR A 196 16.62 11.66 1.93
CA TYR A 196 17.41 10.60 1.31
C TYR A 196 18.80 11.08 0.85
N GLN A 197 19.17 12.33 1.15
CA GLN A 197 20.47 12.85 0.78
C GLN A 197 21.60 12.16 1.58
N GLY A 198 22.67 11.79 0.89
CA GLY A 198 23.92 11.39 1.53
C GLY A 198 24.66 10.27 0.78
N PRO A 199 25.98 10.13 1.02
CA PRO A 199 26.80 9.11 0.35
C PRO A 199 26.45 7.68 0.78
N LEU A 200 25.86 7.48 1.96
CA LEU A 200 25.46 6.16 2.44
C LEU A 200 24.31 5.58 1.60
N PHE A 201 23.21 6.31 1.48
CA PHE A 201 22.07 5.88 0.67
C PHE A 201 22.47 5.67 -0.80
N ARG A 202 23.20 6.63 -1.39
CA ARG A 202 23.68 6.50 -2.78
C ARG A 202 24.53 5.24 -2.99
N ARG A 203 25.46 4.93 -2.08
CA ARG A 203 26.29 3.72 -2.15
C ARG A 203 25.47 2.45 -1.97
N ALA A 204 24.52 2.44 -1.03
CA ALA A 204 23.63 1.30 -0.81
C ALA A 204 22.81 1.01 -2.07
N VAL A 205 22.18 2.04 -2.64
CA VAL A 205 21.41 1.92 -3.88
C VAL A 205 22.28 1.43 -5.03
N ALA A 206 23.48 2.00 -5.22
CA ALA A 206 24.40 1.58 -6.28
C ALA A 206 24.85 0.10 -6.13
N LYS A 207 24.99 -0.40 -4.90
CA LYS A 207 25.31 -1.81 -4.63
C LYS A 207 24.14 -2.75 -4.98
N ILE A 208 22.91 -2.31 -4.73
CA ILE A 208 21.71 -3.11 -4.97
C ILE A 208 21.29 -3.07 -6.44
N MET A 209 21.29 -1.88 -7.04
CA MET A 209 20.95 -1.66 -8.45
C MET A 209 21.92 -0.65 -9.07
N ALA A 210 23.00 -1.17 -9.66
CA ALA A 210 24.09 -0.37 -10.22
C ALA A 210 23.66 0.64 -11.29
N ARG A 211 22.56 0.35 -12.01
CA ARG A 211 22.03 1.23 -13.08
C ARG A 211 21.04 2.28 -12.58
N LEU A 212 20.68 2.26 -11.29
CA LEU A 212 19.68 3.15 -10.73
C LEU A 212 20.28 4.52 -10.38
N ASN A 213 19.81 5.56 -11.06
CA ASN A 213 20.17 6.95 -10.76
C ASN A 213 19.20 7.55 -9.73
N VAL A 214 19.73 7.96 -8.57
CA VAL A 214 18.98 8.65 -7.52
C VAL A 214 19.02 10.16 -7.73
N GLU A 215 17.86 10.76 -7.97
CA GLU A 215 17.67 12.20 -8.06
C GLU A 215 17.00 12.75 -6.79
N ILE A 216 17.70 13.63 -6.09
CA ILE A 216 17.19 14.32 -4.91
C ILE A 216 16.46 15.58 -5.35
N VAL A 217 15.13 15.59 -5.21
CA VAL A 217 14.27 16.71 -5.55
C VAL A 217 14.09 17.61 -4.33
N LYS A 218 14.84 18.71 -4.29
CA LYS A 218 14.75 19.72 -3.22
C LYS A 218 13.79 20.83 -3.58
N ARG A 219 13.16 21.42 -2.55
CA ARG A 219 12.58 22.76 -2.66
C ARG A 219 13.73 23.76 -2.78
N SER A 220 13.62 24.71 -3.71
CA SER A 220 14.55 25.84 -3.72
C SER A 220 14.39 26.63 -2.41
N ASP A 221 15.48 26.84 -1.68
CA ASP A 221 15.49 27.57 -0.41
C ASP A 221 15.06 29.05 -0.58
N HIS A 222 15.08 29.57 -1.82
CA HIS A 222 14.65 30.92 -2.18
C HIS A 222 13.18 31.03 -2.58
N ALA A 223 12.45 29.91 -2.68
CA ALA A 223 11.07 29.92 -3.12
C ALA A 223 10.10 30.30 -2.00
N LYS A 224 9.54 31.52 -2.06
CA LYS A 224 8.37 31.92 -1.26
C LYS A 224 7.08 31.36 -1.90
N GLY A 225 6.26 30.65 -1.12
CA GLY A 225 5.00 30.07 -1.59
C GLY A 225 5.09 28.61 -2.08
N PHE A 226 3.96 28.03 -2.49
CA PHE A 226 3.88 26.64 -2.96
C PHE A 226 4.58 26.51 -4.31
N VAL A 227 5.61 25.65 -4.38
CA VAL A 227 6.30 25.30 -5.64
C VAL A 227 6.05 23.84 -5.93
N VAL A 228 5.51 23.56 -7.12
CA VAL A 228 5.34 22.20 -7.60
C VAL A 228 6.71 21.59 -7.84
N LEU A 229 7.09 20.61 -7.01
CA LEU A 229 8.30 19.83 -7.21
C LEU A 229 8.00 18.71 -8.21
N PRO A 230 8.67 18.68 -9.37
CA PRO A 230 8.42 17.65 -10.38
C PRO A 230 8.49 16.26 -9.76
N LYS A 231 7.42 15.48 -9.94
CA LYS A 231 7.29 14.06 -9.55
C LYS A 231 7.31 13.73 -8.04
N ARG A 232 7.75 14.61 -7.13
CA ARG A 232 7.67 14.38 -5.68
C ARG A 232 6.23 14.31 -5.17
N TRP A 233 5.35 15.16 -5.68
CA TRP A 233 3.93 15.19 -5.29
C TRP A 233 3.18 13.87 -5.56
N VAL A 234 3.73 12.98 -6.40
CA VAL A 234 3.10 11.72 -6.78
C VAL A 234 2.99 10.79 -5.57
N VAL A 235 4.06 10.61 -4.81
CA VAL A 235 4.07 9.71 -3.63
C VAL A 235 3.28 10.28 -2.46
N GLU A 236 3.33 11.60 -2.27
CA GLU A 236 2.50 12.31 -1.28
C GLU A 236 1.01 12.13 -1.59
N ARG A 237 0.63 12.25 -2.88
CA ARG A 237 -0.73 11.97 -3.34
C ARG A 237 -1.12 10.51 -3.13
N THR A 238 -0.21 9.56 -3.36
CA THR A 238 -0.45 8.15 -3.06
C THR A 238 -0.74 7.95 -1.57
N PHE A 239 0.04 8.53 -0.67
CA PHE A 239 -0.26 8.50 0.76
C PHE A 239 -1.65 9.09 1.07
N ALA A 240 -2.03 10.20 0.43
CA ALA A 240 -3.35 10.78 0.60
C ALA A 240 -4.49 9.86 0.10
N TRP A 241 -4.29 9.15 -1.01
CA TRP A 241 -5.25 8.15 -1.52
C TRP A 241 -5.37 6.95 -0.58
N LEU A 242 -4.25 6.39 -0.13
CA LEU A 242 -4.23 5.27 0.81
C LEU A 242 -4.85 5.66 2.15
N GLY A 243 -4.61 6.89 2.62
CA GLY A 243 -5.17 7.47 3.85
C GLY A 243 -6.70 7.59 3.87
N ARG A 244 -7.39 7.44 2.72
CA ARG A 244 -8.86 7.30 2.68
C ARG A 244 -9.33 5.99 3.33
N CYS A 245 -8.45 5.03 3.54
CA CYS A 245 -8.71 3.83 4.32
C CYS A 245 -8.46 4.14 5.79
N ARG A 246 -9.51 4.30 6.60
CA ARG A 246 -9.39 4.71 8.01
C ARG A 246 -8.52 3.76 8.82
N ARG A 247 -8.45 2.47 8.45
CA ARG A 247 -7.57 1.50 9.12
C ARG A 247 -6.11 1.93 9.11
N LEU A 248 -5.67 2.66 8.09
CA LEU A 248 -4.29 3.14 7.96
C LEU A 248 -3.98 4.38 8.81
N ALA A 249 -4.94 5.03 9.45
CA ALA A 249 -4.70 6.26 10.22
C ALA A 249 -3.74 6.05 11.41
N LYS A 250 -3.71 4.85 11.97
CA LYS A 250 -2.78 4.39 13.01
C LYS A 250 -2.33 2.98 12.69
N ASP A 251 -1.27 2.52 13.34
CA ASP A 251 -0.96 1.10 13.40
C ASP A 251 -1.69 0.48 14.58
N TRP A 252 -2.76 -0.27 14.30
CA TRP A 252 -3.62 -0.87 15.33
C TRP A 252 -3.15 -2.26 15.75
N GLU A 253 -2.55 -3.00 14.83
CA GLU A 253 -2.02 -4.34 15.05
C GLU A 253 -0.66 -4.32 15.73
N ASN A 254 0.07 -3.20 15.66
CA ASN A 254 1.42 -3.04 16.19
C ASN A 254 2.42 -4.09 15.67
N LEU A 255 2.14 -4.67 14.49
CA LEU A 255 2.96 -5.68 13.83
C LEU A 255 3.28 -5.22 12.41
N ASN A 256 4.57 -5.20 12.07
CA ASN A 256 5.07 -4.67 10.80
C ASN A 256 4.45 -5.42 9.61
N ARG A 257 4.34 -6.76 9.71
CA ARG A 257 3.70 -7.60 8.68
C ARG A 257 2.24 -7.22 8.44
N LYS A 258 1.48 -7.04 9.52
CA LYS A 258 0.04 -6.72 9.43
C LYS A 258 -0.19 -5.31 8.91
N ALA A 259 0.63 -4.34 9.35
CA ALA A 259 0.60 -2.99 8.83
C ALA A 259 0.91 -2.96 7.32
N LEU A 260 1.87 -3.77 6.86
CA LEU A 260 2.18 -3.93 5.43
C LEU A 260 1.02 -4.57 4.66
N ALA A 261 0.38 -5.60 5.22
CA ALA A 261 -0.78 -6.26 4.59
C ALA A 261 -1.96 -5.28 4.41
N PHE A 262 -2.24 -4.42 5.40
CA PHE A 262 -3.26 -3.37 5.25
C PHE A 262 -2.88 -2.32 4.21
N LEU A 263 -1.60 -1.97 4.12
CA LEU A 263 -1.10 -1.04 3.10
C LEU A 263 -1.29 -1.63 1.69
N ARG A 264 -1.00 -2.92 1.51
CA ARG A 264 -1.26 -3.65 0.25
C ARG A 264 -2.74 -3.74 -0.07
N LEU A 265 -3.60 -4.05 0.91
CA LEU A 265 -5.06 -4.04 0.74
C LEU A 265 -5.59 -2.66 0.30
N ALA A 266 -5.06 -1.57 0.86
CA ALA A 266 -5.39 -0.22 0.43
C ALA A 266 -4.97 0.06 -1.02
N SER A 267 -3.79 -0.43 -1.43
CA SER A 267 -3.32 -0.34 -2.81
C SER A 267 -4.20 -1.17 -3.76
N ILE A 268 -4.54 -2.41 -3.41
CA ILE A 268 -5.47 -3.28 -4.15
C ILE A 268 -6.80 -2.56 -4.37
N ARG A 269 -7.41 -2.01 -3.30
CA ARG A 269 -8.65 -1.25 -3.38
C ARG A 269 -8.55 -0.04 -4.32
N LEU A 270 -7.42 0.67 -4.29
CA LEU A 270 -7.18 1.80 -5.18
C LEU A 270 -7.10 1.35 -6.64
N MET A 271 -6.39 0.26 -6.92
CA MET A 271 -6.19 -0.29 -8.27
C MET A 271 -7.47 -0.86 -8.86
N LEU A 272 -8.25 -1.62 -8.09
CA LEU A 272 -9.58 -2.10 -8.50
C LEU A 272 -10.48 -0.95 -8.94
N ARG A 273 -10.52 0.12 -8.13
CA ARG A 273 -11.34 1.30 -8.46
C ARG A 273 -10.85 2.03 -9.71
N LYS A 274 -9.55 2.04 -9.98
CA LYS A 274 -8.97 2.63 -11.20
C LYS A 274 -9.31 1.81 -12.44
N LEU A 275 -9.24 0.49 -12.35
CA LEU A 275 -9.54 -0.41 -13.47
C LEU A 275 -11.03 -0.42 -13.81
N CYS A 276 -11.90 -0.45 -12.80
CA CYS A 276 -13.35 -0.50 -13.03
C CYS A 276 -13.99 0.86 -13.22
N ASN A 277 -13.29 1.97 -12.91
CA ASN A 277 -13.76 3.33 -13.14
C ASN A 277 -12.68 4.17 -13.83
N PRO A 278 -12.35 3.84 -15.10
CA PRO A 278 -11.37 4.62 -15.86
C PRO A 278 -11.86 6.07 -15.99
N ALA A 279 -10.89 6.99 -15.96
CA ALA A 279 -11.12 8.43 -16.09
C ALA A 279 -11.61 8.77 -17.50
#